data_AF-A0A5E4I2Z8-F1
#
_entry.id   AF-A0A5E4I2Z8-F1
#
_cell.length_a   1.000
_cell.length_b   1.000
_cell.length_c   1.000
_cell.angle_alpha   90.00
_cell.angle_beta   90.00
_cell.angle_gamma   90.00
#
_symmetry.space_group_name_H-M   'P 1'
#
loop_
_entity.id
_entity.type
_entity.pdbx_description
1 polymer ?
#
loop_
_entity_poly.entity_id
_entity_poly.type
_entity_poly.pdbx_seq_one_letter_code
_entity_poly.pdbx_strand_id
1 'polypeptide(L)'
;MKATAKGELYAGMLSSLEKETNDLLEAFLNRLENAKHPAAVEERITHLEGKCEALMLPSRHDEFALNEILVVADRLEDELKEANELLPDAYVHEKQDEWAEGFEGLKGNLLFLREQVKTSYSRGMAATSQRAFREKVAGCRTIIKKLHRMLYGKNTGRLHKRLAKIKLRVKGIKEGVADASKNAAKQRMAAQIGERREHLYSLLAKSGHGKLIIDSKHFTVKSSNGFVHDAIGIDELTHHALEGMLANTPLCARLKKLSGSNSSIAASFETIPTPDGIKIKVVAGERVITGDAIVYKPHTFYLSANA
;
A
#
# COMPACT_ATOMS: atom_id res chain seq x y z
N MET A 1 -51.83 35.01 -39.25
CA MET A 1 -50.96 35.63 -38.22
C MET A 1 -49.72 36.21 -38.90
N LYS A 2 -49.48 37.51 -38.75
CA LYS A 2 -48.47 38.30 -39.48
C LYS A 2 -47.05 37.97 -39.00
N ALA A 3 -46.06 38.04 -39.91
CA ALA A 3 -44.64 37.73 -39.67
C ALA A 3 -44.00 38.47 -38.48
N THR A 4 -44.59 39.59 -38.04
CA THR A 4 -44.16 40.39 -36.88
C THR A 4 -44.34 39.66 -35.54
N ALA A 5 -45.45 38.95 -35.34
CA ALA A 5 -45.74 38.24 -34.08
C ALA A 5 -44.76 37.07 -33.83
N LYS A 6 -44.25 36.42 -34.90
CA LYS A 6 -43.20 35.39 -34.77
C LYS A 6 -41.84 35.99 -34.43
N GLY A 7 -41.52 37.17 -34.99
CA GLY A 7 -40.29 37.88 -34.69
C GLY A 7 -40.19 38.32 -33.23
N GLU A 8 -41.30 38.83 -32.66
CA GLU A 8 -41.40 39.20 -31.24
C GLU A 8 -41.28 37.98 -30.32
N LEU A 9 -41.92 36.86 -30.67
CA LEU A 9 -41.86 35.61 -29.90
C LEU A 9 -40.43 35.04 -29.85
N TYR A 10 -39.70 35.08 -30.97
CA TYR A 10 -38.30 34.63 -31.01
C TYR A 10 -37.35 35.60 -30.27
N ALA A 11 -37.61 36.91 -30.31
CA ALA A 11 -36.84 37.88 -29.55
C ALA A 11 -37.02 37.69 -28.03
N GLY A 12 -38.25 37.37 -27.59
CA GLY A 12 -38.54 37.02 -26.20
C GLY A 12 -37.84 35.73 -25.76
N MET A 13 -37.91 34.67 -26.55
CA MET A 13 -37.20 33.40 -26.27
C MET A 13 -35.68 33.58 -26.19
N LEU A 14 -35.10 34.39 -27.07
CA LEU A 14 -33.67 34.72 -27.02
C LEU A 14 -33.28 35.48 -25.75
N SER A 15 -34.10 36.46 -25.35
CA SER A 15 -33.82 37.25 -24.15
C SER A 15 -33.93 36.40 -22.89
N SER A 16 -34.86 35.43 -22.85
CA SER A 16 -34.95 34.45 -21.76
C SER A 16 -33.72 33.57 -21.72
N LEU A 17 -33.29 33.03 -22.86
CA LEU A 17 -32.12 32.16 -22.93
C LEU A 17 -30.83 32.89 -22.54
N GLU A 18 -30.65 34.13 -23.00
CA GLU A 18 -29.50 34.96 -22.63
C GLU A 18 -29.48 35.26 -21.14
N LYS A 19 -30.65 35.55 -20.55
CA LYS A 19 -30.80 35.75 -19.11
C LYS A 19 -30.49 34.46 -18.34
N GLU A 20 -31.09 33.33 -18.70
CA GLU A 20 -30.83 32.02 -18.06
C GLU A 20 -29.34 31.63 -18.16
N THR A 21 -28.70 31.90 -19.30
CA THR A 21 -27.26 31.64 -19.49
C THR A 21 -26.40 32.56 -18.62
N ASN A 22 -26.77 33.84 -18.47
CA ASN A 22 -26.08 34.79 -17.61
C ASN A 22 -26.28 34.47 -16.13
N ASP A 23 -27.50 34.11 -15.71
CA ASP A 23 -27.81 33.72 -14.34
C ASP A 23 -27.01 32.47 -13.94
N LEU A 24 -26.88 31.49 -14.85
CA LEU A 24 -26.04 30.30 -14.64
C LEU A 24 -24.55 30.65 -14.58
N LEU A 25 -24.07 31.59 -15.40
CA LEU A 25 -22.69 32.08 -15.35
C LEU A 25 -22.40 32.83 -14.04
N GLU A 26 -23.31 33.70 -13.60
CA GLU A 26 -23.16 34.53 -12.41
C GLU A 26 -23.24 33.67 -11.13
N ALA A 27 -24.15 32.69 -11.09
CA ALA A 27 -24.19 31.68 -10.04
C ALA A 27 -22.90 30.86 -9.98
N PHE A 28 -22.32 30.51 -11.13
CA PHE A 28 -21.04 29.81 -11.20
C PHE A 28 -19.88 30.69 -10.71
N LEU A 29 -19.79 31.95 -11.16
CA LEU A 29 -18.75 32.89 -10.75
C LEU A 29 -18.81 33.19 -9.25
N ASN A 30 -19.99 33.52 -8.72
CA ASN A 30 -20.18 33.76 -7.29
C ASN A 30 -19.79 32.55 -6.44
N ARG A 31 -20.03 31.32 -6.92
CA ARG A 31 -19.63 30.10 -6.19
C ARG A 31 -18.14 29.80 -6.32
N LEU A 32 -17.53 30.15 -7.44
CA LEU A 32 -16.10 29.97 -7.68
C LEU A 32 -15.26 30.99 -6.90
N GLU A 33 -15.78 32.21 -6.70
CA GLU A 33 -15.19 33.22 -5.80
C GLU A 33 -15.30 32.80 -4.33
N ASN A 34 -16.31 32.01 -3.97
CA ASN A 34 -16.48 31.46 -2.61
C ASN A 34 -15.72 30.13 -2.37
N ALA A 35 -15.24 29.46 -3.42
CA ALA A 35 -14.35 28.30 -3.28
C ALA A 35 -12.94 28.81 -2.90
N LYS A 36 -12.36 28.28 -1.81
CA LYS A 36 -11.05 28.71 -1.28
C LYS A 36 -10.00 28.83 -2.40
N HIS A 37 -9.31 29.98 -2.42
CA HIS A 37 -8.43 30.43 -3.50
C HIS A 37 -7.51 29.29 -4.01
N PRO A 38 -7.47 29.00 -5.33
CA PRO A 38 -6.63 27.96 -5.92
C PRO A 38 -5.15 28.04 -5.52
N ALA A 39 -4.65 29.24 -5.24
CA ALA A 39 -3.29 29.49 -4.77
C ALA A 39 -3.00 28.85 -3.39
N ALA A 40 -3.97 28.87 -2.47
CA ALA A 40 -3.81 28.26 -1.15
C ALA A 40 -3.77 26.72 -1.23
N VAL A 41 -4.53 26.14 -2.17
CA VAL A 41 -4.50 24.70 -2.46
C VAL A 41 -3.17 24.31 -3.11
N GLU A 42 -2.66 25.14 -4.03
CA GLU A 42 -1.36 24.92 -4.68
C GLU A 42 -0.19 25.02 -3.69
N GLU A 43 -0.22 25.97 -2.76
CA GLU A 43 0.75 26.08 -1.67
C GLU A 43 0.73 24.83 -0.77
N ARG A 44 -0.47 24.35 -0.41
CA ARG A 44 -0.62 23.14 0.41
C ARG A 44 -0.14 21.88 -0.31
N ILE A 45 -0.41 21.74 -1.61
CA ILE A 45 0.13 20.65 -2.45
C ILE A 45 1.65 20.72 -2.51
N THR A 46 2.23 21.91 -2.66
CA THR A 46 3.69 22.09 -2.71
C THR A 46 4.34 21.73 -1.37
N HIS A 47 3.70 22.11 -0.26
CA HIS A 47 4.13 21.70 1.08
C HIS A 47 4.07 20.18 1.28
N LEU A 48 3.01 19.51 0.79
CA LEU A 48 2.90 18.04 0.83
C LEU A 48 3.96 17.35 -0.02
N GLU A 49 4.27 17.87 -1.20
CA GLU A 49 5.38 17.37 -2.03
C GLU A 49 6.71 17.45 -1.28
N GLY A 50 6.99 18.58 -0.63
CA GLY A 50 8.20 18.76 0.17
C GLY A 50 8.31 17.79 1.35
N LYS A 51 7.22 17.59 2.10
CA LYS A 51 7.19 16.60 3.19
C LYS A 51 7.38 15.17 2.68
N CYS A 52 6.77 14.81 1.55
CA CYS A 52 6.94 13.49 0.93
C CYS A 52 8.36 13.27 0.41
N GLU A 53 9.03 14.30 -0.09
CA GLU A 53 10.43 14.20 -0.55
C GLU A 53 11.43 14.10 0.61
N ALA A 54 11.12 14.75 1.74
CA ALA A 54 11.90 14.62 2.97
C ALA A 54 11.73 13.24 3.62
N LEU A 55 10.65 12.51 3.33
CA LEU A 55 10.43 11.16 3.81
C LEU A 55 11.29 10.15 3.02
N MET A 56 12.48 9.87 3.54
CA MET A 56 13.31 8.77 3.03
C MET A 56 13.29 7.59 3.99
N LEU A 57 13.28 6.38 3.43
CA LEU A 57 13.49 5.16 4.20
C LEU A 57 14.95 5.12 4.68
N PRO A 58 15.20 4.96 5.99
CA PRO A 58 16.55 4.88 6.52
C PRO A 58 17.22 3.59 6.03
N SER A 59 18.51 3.68 5.73
CA SER A 59 19.34 2.55 5.29
C SER A 59 19.55 1.50 6.39
N ARG A 60 19.35 1.87 7.66
CA ARG A 60 19.26 0.95 8.80
C ARG A 60 17.83 0.92 9.31
N HIS A 61 17.25 -0.28 9.27
CA HIS A 61 15.88 -0.54 9.66
C HIS A 61 15.78 -0.77 11.17
N ASP A 62 15.85 0.32 11.94
CA ASP A 62 15.41 0.30 13.33
C ASP A 62 13.87 0.33 13.35
N GLU A 63 13.24 -0.55 14.15
CA GLU A 63 11.78 -0.61 14.28
C GLU A 63 11.20 0.71 14.77
N PHE A 64 11.93 1.42 15.63
CA PHE A 64 11.51 2.73 16.11
C PHE A 64 11.44 3.74 14.95
N ALA A 65 12.50 3.81 14.15
CA ALA A 65 12.56 4.70 12.99
C ALA A 65 11.52 4.34 11.91
N LEU A 66 11.26 3.05 11.68
CA LEU A 66 10.23 2.59 10.75
C LEU A 66 8.81 2.97 11.21
N ASN A 67 8.54 2.87 12.52
CA ASN A 67 7.26 3.31 13.10
C ASN A 67 7.06 4.83 13.02
N GLU A 68 8.10 5.62 13.28
CA GLU A 68 8.03 7.07 13.12
C GLU A 68 7.69 7.47 11.69
N ILE A 69 8.30 6.81 10.70
CA ILE A 69 8.02 7.05 9.28
C ILE A 69 6.58 6.68 8.92
N LEU A 70 6.06 5.58 9.48
CA LEU A 70 4.67 5.17 9.27
C LEU A 70 3.69 6.21 9.83
N VAL A 71 3.94 6.72 11.04
CA VAL A 71 3.11 7.77 11.65
C VAL A 71 3.11 9.05 10.81
N VAL A 72 4.26 9.45 10.27
CA VAL A 72 4.33 10.63 9.40
C VAL A 72 3.64 10.36 8.05
N ALA A 73 3.74 9.14 7.51
CA ALA A 73 3.04 8.74 6.29
C ALA A 73 1.50 8.73 6.47
N ASP A 74 1.00 8.28 7.63
CA ASP A 74 -0.42 8.33 7.98
C ASP A 74 -0.92 9.77 8.07
N ARG A 75 -0.18 10.64 8.77
CA ARG A 75 -0.50 12.08 8.84
C ARG A 75 -0.52 12.73 7.47
N LEU A 76 0.43 12.37 6.60
CA LEU A 76 0.45 12.85 5.20
C LEU A 76 -0.75 12.38 4.39
N GLU A 77 -1.23 11.16 4.63
CA GLU A 77 -2.44 10.64 3.97
C GLU A 77 -3.70 11.41 4.41
N ASP A 78 -3.80 11.78 5.68
CA ASP A 78 -4.90 12.61 6.17
C ASP A 78 -4.81 14.05 5.64
N GLU A 79 -3.62 14.67 5.66
CA GLU A 79 -3.41 15.99 5.04
C GLU A 79 -3.70 15.96 3.51
N LEU A 80 -3.44 14.83 2.84
CA LEU A 80 -3.80 14.61 1.42
C LEU A 80 -5.32 14.53 1.21
N LYS A 81 -6.07 13.86 2.09
CA LYS A 81 -7.53 13.82 2.03
C LYS A 81 -8.11 15.21 2.19
N GLU A 82 -7.66 15.95 3.20
CA GLU A 82 -8.07 17.34 3.41
C GLU A 82 -7.75 18.22 2.20
N ALA A 83 -6.55 18.10 1.62
CA ALA A 83 -6.18 18.86 0.42
C ALA A 83 -7.04 18.49 -0.80
N ASN A 84 -7.47 17.23 -0.90
CA ASN A 84 -8.35 16.76 -1.96
C ASN A 84 -9.80 17.24 -1.79
N GLU A 85 -10.29 17.36 -0.55
CA GLU A 85 -11.61 17.94 -0.23
C GLU A 85 -11.64 19.47 -0.47
N LEU A 86 -10.51 20.13 -0.30
CA LEU A 86 -10.35 21.56 -0.56
C LEU A 86 -10.18 21.92 -2.04
N LEU A 87 -10.01 20.93 -2.92
CA LEU A 87 -9.97 21.19 -4.36
C LEU A 87 -11.35 21.67 -4.83
N PRO A 88 -11.41 22.75 -5.64
CA PRO A 88 -12.65 23.21 -6.26
C PRO A 88 -13.42 22.09 -6.97
N ASP A 89 -12.70 21.08 -7.48
CA ASP A 89 -13.25 19.92 -8.17
C ASP A 89 -14.06 18.97 -7.26
N ALA A 90 -13.84 18.84 -5.95
CA ALA A 90 -14.70 17.98 -5.10
C ALA A 90 -16.13 18.52 -5.01
N TYR A 91 -16.28 19.84 -5.00
CA TYR A 91 -17.56 20.54 -5.03
C TYR A 91 -18.12 20.69 -6.46
N VAL A 92 -17.25 20.89 -7.46
CA VAL A 92 -17.67 20.90 -8.87
C VAL A 92 -18.17 19.54 -9.29
N HIS A 93 -17.53 18.42 -8.92
CA HIS A 93 -17.92 17.05 -9.33
C HIS A 93 -19.25 16.58 -8.72
N GLU A 94 -19.58 16.98 -7.49
CA GLU A 94 -20.86 16.68 -6.83
C GLU A 94 -22.04 17.40 -7.50
N LYS A 95 -21.76 18.52 -8.16
CA LYS A 95 -22.75 19.30 -8.91
C LYS A 95 -22.53 19.24 -10.42
N GLN A 96 -21.49 18.55 -10.89
CA GLN A 96 -21.04 18.55 -12.28
C GLN A 96 -22.10 17.95 -13.17
N ASP A 97 -22.83 16.94 -12.68
CA ASP A 97 -23.93 16.32 -13.40
C ASP A 97 -25.11 17.31 -13.54
N GLU A 98 -25.51 18.02 -12.47
CA GLU A 98 -26.56 19.05 -12.52
C GLU A 98 -26.18 20.21 -13.47
N TRP A 99 -24.91 20.65 -13.47
CA TRP A 99 -24.43 21.71 -14.35
C TRP A 99 -24.19 21.23 -15.78
N ALA A 100 -23.73 20.00 -15.98
CA ALA A 100 -23.57 19.39 -17.30
C ALA A 100 -24.93 19.17 -17.95
N GLU A 101 -25.95 18.76 -17.18
CA GLU A 101 -27.34 18.71 -17.62
C GLU A 101 -27.88 20.09 -17.97
N GLY A 102 -27.68 21.11 -17.11
CA GLY A 102 -28.05 22.49 -17.41
C GLY A 102 -27.34 23.06 -18.64
N PHE A 103 -26.07 22.72 -18.83
CA PHE A 103 -25.25 23.11 -19.96
C PHE A 103 -25.68 22.42 -21.26
N GLU A 104 -25.92 21.11 -21.24
CA GLU A 104 -26.44 20.36 -22.39
C GLU A 104 -27.87 20.80 -22.72
N GLY A 105 -28.69 21.14 -21.72
CA GLY A 105 -30.01 21.75 -21.90
C GLY A 105 -29.94 23.11 -22.61
N LEU A 106 -29.07 24.02 -22.16
CA LEU A 106 -28.84 25.31 -22.82
C LEU A 106 -28.31 25.14 -24.25
N LYS A 107 -27.38 24.21 -24.46
CA LYS A 107 -26.82 23.88 -25.77
C LYS A 107 -27.87 23.30 -26.71
N GLY A 108 -28.75 22.44 -26.21
CA GLY A 108 -29.92 21.91 -26.90
C GLY A 108 -30.89 23.02 -27.31
N ASN A 109 -31.23 23.91 -26.38
CA ASN A 109 -32.10 25.06 -26.64
C ASN A 109 -31.50 26.01 -27.69
N LEU A 110 -30.18 26.26 -27.64
CA LEU A 110 -29.45 27.04 -28.65
C LEU A 110 -29.47 26.40 -30.04
N LEU A 111 -29.31 25.07 -30.11
CA LEU A 111 -29.38 24.32 -31.36
C LEU A 111 -30.79 24.35 -31.94
N PHE A 112 -31.80 24.10 -31.11
CA PHE A 112 -33.21 24.19 -31.48
C PHE A 112 -33.57 25.59 -32.01
N LEU A 113 -33.19 26.65 -31.31
CA LEU A 113 -33.42 28.04 -31.75
C LEU A 113 -32.70 28.36 -33.06
N ARG A 114 -31.47 27.85 -33.26
CA ARG A 114 -30.74 28.01 -34.52
C ARG A 114 -31.45 27.33 -35.70
N GLU A 115 -32.06 26.18 -35.45
CA GLU A 115 -32.80 25.38 -36.44
C GLU A 115 -34.15 26.01 -36.80
N GLN A 116 -34.88 26.52 -35.79
CA GLN A 116 -36.12 27.29 -35.96
C GLN A 116 -35.89 28.59 -36.73
N VAL A 117 -34.74 29.24 -36.52
CA VAL A 117 -34.37 30.42 -37.30
C VAL A 117 -34.00 30.04 -38.72
N LYS A 118 -33.21 28.99 -38.96
CA LYS A 118 -32.93 28.50 -40.33
C LYS A 118 -34.20 28.21 -41.12
N THR A 119 -35.20 27.60 -40.50
CA THR A 119 -36.50 27.35 -41.14
C THR A 119 -37.30 28.64 -41.33
N SER A 120 -37.27 29.58 -40.39
CA SER A 120 -37.91 30.90 -40.52
C SER A 120 -37.22 31.82 -41.55
N TYR A 121 -35.91 31.65 -41.77
CA TYR A 121 -35.11 32.31 -42.81
C TYR A 121 -35.67 32.06 -44.21
N SER A 122 -36.22 30.87 -44.46
CA SER A 122 -36.83 30.50 -45.74
C SER A 122 -38.19 31.18 -45.99
N ARG A 123 -38.76 31.88 -44.99
CA ARG A 123 -40.12 32.44 -45.04
C ARG A 123 -40.20 33.96 -44.76
N GLY A 124 -39.10 34.71 -44.90
CA GLY A 124 -39.14 36.19 -44.98
C GLY A 124 -38.93 36.97 -43.69
N MET A 125 -38.01 36.54 -42.81
CA MET A 125 -37.65 37.30 -41.60
C MET A 125 -36.85 38.57 -41.92
N ALA A 126 -37.10 39.70 -41.25
CA ALA A 126 -36.40 40.97 -41.48
C ALA A 126 -34.89 40.90 -41.17
N ALA A 127 -34.07 41.52 -42.03
CA ALA A 127 -32.60 41.46 -41.96
C ALA A 127 -31.99 42.01 -40.66
N THR A 128 -32.64 43.00 -40.03
CA THR A 128 -32.23 43.57 -38.73
C THR A 128 -32.43 42.59 -37.59
N SER A 129 -33.58 41.91 -37.53
CA SER A 129 -33.86 40.86 -36.54
C SER A 129 -32.94 39.66 -36.70
N GLN A 130 -32.53 39.35 -37.93
CA GLN A 130 -31.55 38.31 -38.22
C GLN A 130 -30.14 38.62 -37.67
N ARG A 131 -29.70 39.87 -37.78
CA ARG A 131 -28.38 40.31 -37.28
C ARG A 131 -28.32 40.24 -35.76
N ALA A 132 -29.32 40.81 -35.08
CA ALA A 132 -29.45 40.75 -33.63
C ALA A 132 -29.49 39.31 -33.09
N PHE A 133 -30.16 38.41 -33.82
CA PHE A 133 -30.20 36.98 -33.47
C PHE A 133 -28.82 36.32 -33.53
N ARG A 134 -28.07 36.57 -34.62
CA ARG A 134 -26.71 36.01 -34.78
C ARG A 134 -25.75 36.53 -33.71
N GLU A 135 -25.87 37.81 -33.35
CA GLU A 135 -25.08 38.42 -32.28
C GLU A 135 -25.37 37.80 -30.92
N LYS A 136 -26.65 37.63 -30.54
CA LYS A 136 -27.02 36.99 -29.26
C LYS A 136 -26.59 35.52 -29.17
N VAL A 137 -26.73 34.75 -30.25
CA VAL A 137 -26.25 33.36 -30.32
C VAL A 137 -24.72 33.28 -30.20
N ALA A 138 -24.00 34.22 -30.80
CA ALA A 138 -22.54 34.31 -30.66
C ALA A 138 -22.13 34.68 -29.22
N GLY A 139 -22.88 35.57 -28.56
CA GLY A 139 -22.71 35.90 -27.14
C GLY A 139 -22.84 34.68 -26.24
N CYS A 140 -23.96 33.95 -26.36
CA CYS A 140 -24.21 32.75 -25.57
C CYS A 140 -23.15 31.66 -25.81
N ARG A 141 -22.70 31.46 -27.07
CA ARG A 141 -21.59 30.52 -27.37
C ARG A 141 -20.27 30.89 -26.72
N THR A 142 -19.98 32.18 -26.61
CA THR A 142 -18.75 32.67 -25.98
C THR A 142 -18.79 32.39 -24.47
N ILE A 143 -19.95 32.62 -23.84
CA ILE A 143 -20.19 32.33 -22.42
C ILE A 143 -20.08 30.83 -22.14
N ILE A 144 -20.74 29.99 -22.96
CA ILE A 144 -20.66 28.52 -22.89
C ILE A 144 -19.20 28.03 -22.99
N LYS A 145 -18.41 28.58 -23.92
CA LYS A 145 -16.98 28.25 -24.03
C LYS A 145 -16.17 28.68 -22.80
N LYS A 146 -16.52 29.83 -22.20
CA LYS A 146 -15.87 30.32 -20.98
C LYS A 146 -16.18 29.39 -19.80
N LEU A 147 -17.46 29.02 -19.60
CA LEU A 147 -17.89 28.04 -18.61
C LEU A 147 -17.19 26.70 -18.79
N HIS A 148 -17.13 26.15 -20.00
CA HIS A 148 -16.45 24.90 -20.28
C HIS A 148 -14.93 24.96 -19.98
N ARG A 149 -14.25 26.08 -20.29
CA ARG A 149 -12.83 26.25 -19.93
C ARG A 149 -12.60 26.39 -18.42
N MET A 150 -13.58 26.89 -17.69
CA MET A 150 -13.48 27.05 -16.23
C MET A 150 -13.82 25.73 -15.51
N LEU A 151 -14.83 24.99 -15.98
CA LEU A 151 -15.18 23.65 -15.49
C LEU A 151 -14.09 22.61 -15.79
N TYR A 152 -13.43 22.70 -16.95
CA TYR A 152 -12.42 21.73 -17.39
C TYR A 152 -11.03 22.35 -17.57
N GLY A 153 -10.71 23.40 -16.80
CA GLY A 153 -9.48 24.17 -16.94
C GLY A 153 -8.21 23.35 -16.68
N LYS A 154 -7.12 23.65 -17.42
CA LYS A 154 -5.84 22.92 -17.33
C LYS A 154 -5.21 22.90 -15.92
N ASN A 155 -5.56 23.85 -15.05
CA ASN A 155 -4.96 23.98 -13.72
C ASN A 155 -5.51 22.95 -12.71
N THR A 156 -6.82 22.69 -12.67
CA THR A 156 -7.40 21.71 -11.73
C THR A 156 -6.95 20.29 -12.07
N GLY A 157 -6.95 19.93 -13.35
CA GLY A 157 -6.37 18.66 -13.81
C GLY A 157 -4.86 18.50 -13.52
N ARG A 158 -4.09 19.60 -13.44
CA ARG A 158 -2.68 19.57 -13.03
C ARG A 158 -2.53 19.30 -11.53
N LEU A 159 -3.35 19.95 -10.69
CA LEU A 159 -3.33 19.77 -9.23
C LEU A 159 -3.76 18.35 -8.83
N HIS A 160 -4.79 17.79 -9.47
CA HIS A 160 -5.18 16.39 -9.27
C HIS A 160 -4.07 15.41 -9.65
N LYS A 161 -3.39 15.63 -10.77
CA LYS A 161 -2.24 14.79 -11.16
C LYS A 161 -1.09 14.88 -10.14
N ARG A 162 -0.86 16.04 -9.54
CA ARG A 162 0.13 16.21 -8.47
C ARG A 162 -0.27 15.44 -7.22
N LEU A 163 -1.48 15.65 -6.70
CA LEU A 163 -2.00 14.89 -5.55
C LEU A 163 -1.98 13.37 -5.78
N ALA A 164 -2.35 12.90 -6.97
CA ALA A 164 -2.29 11.48 -7.32
C ALA A 164 -0.85 10.93 -7.26
N LYS A 165 0.15 11.71 -7.70
CA LYS A 165 1.56 11.32 -7.57
C LYS A 165 2.00 11.26 -6.11
N ILE A 166 1.60 12.23 -5.28
CA ILE A 166 1.93 12.23 -3.85
C ILE A 166 1.28 11.02 -3.17
N LYS A 167 0.00 10.73 -3.45
CA LYS A 167 -0.70 9.55 -2.95
C LYS A 167 0.02 8.24 -3.31
N LEU A 168 0.47 8.10 -4.57
CA LEU A 168 1.25 6.95 -5.00
C LEU A 168 2.59 6.85 -4.25
N ARG A 169 3.27 7.98 -4.00
CA ARG A 169 4.51 8.01 -3.20
C ARG A 169 4.28 7.60 -1.76
N VAL A 170 3.27 8.14 -1.07
CA VAL A 170 2.91 7.76 0.31
C VAL A 170 2.61 6.27 0.41
N LYS A 171 1.86 5.73 -0.57
CA LYS A 171 1.60 4.29 -0.64
C LYS A 171 2.90 3.48 -0.79
N GLY A 172 3.79 3.88 -1.70
CA GLY A 172 5.08 3.22 -1.88
C GLY A 172 5.99 3.27 -0.64
N ILE A 173 5.94 4.36 0.14
CA ILE A 173 6.63 4.46 1.43
C ILE A 173 6.07 3.44 2.42
N LYS A 174 4.74 3.35 2.58
CA LYS A 174 4.11 2.39 3.49
C LYS A 174 4.45 0.93 3.13
N GLU A 175 4.42 0.61 1.83
CA GLU A 175 4.84 -0.70 1.32
C GLU A 175 6.31 -0.97 1.64
N GLY A 176 7.19 0.00 1.42
CA GLY A 176 8.60 -0.09 1.76
C GLY A 176 8.87 -0.28 3.26
N VAL A 177 8.11 0.40 4.13
CA VAL A 177 8.17 0.20 5.59
C VAL A 177 7.75 -1.22 5.98
N ALA A 178 6.67 -1.74 5.39
CA ALA A 178 6.19 -3.09 5.66
C ALA A 178 7.22 -4.16 5.24
N ASP A 179 7.81 -4.00 4.06
CA ASP A 179 8.85 -4.91 3.57
C ASP A 179 10.14 -4.84 4.40
N ALA A 180 10.58 -3.64 4.78
CA ALA A 180 11.72 -3.44 5.66
C ALA A 180 11.50 -4.09 7.04
N SER A 181 10.31 -3.92 7.62
CA SER A 181 9.93 -4.53 8.91
C SER A 181 9.96 -6.06 8.84
N LYS A 182 9.41 -6.63 7.76
CA LYS A 182 9.43 -8.08 7.51
C LYS A 182 10.86 -8.62 7.38
N ASN A 183 11.73 -7.90 6.69
CA ASN A 183 13.13 -8.29 6.53
C ASN A 183 13.91 -8.18 7.85
N ALA A 184 13.69 -7.13 8.64
CA ALA A 184 14.29 -6.97 9.96
C ALA A 184 13.82 -8.07 10.93
N ALA A 185 12.54 -8.46 10.89
CA ALA A 185 12.02 -9.59 11.66
C ALA A 185 12.69 -10.92 11.25
N LYS A 186 12.82 -11.19 9.94
CA LYS A 186 13.53 -12.38 9.44
C LYS A 186 15.00 -12.41 9.90
N GLN A 187 15.69 -11.28 9.83
CA GLN A 187 17.08 -11.18 10.27
C GLN A 187 17.23 -11.42 11.78
N ARG A 188 16.34 -10.86 12.61
CA ARG A 188 16.31 -11.13 14.06
C ARG A 188 16.06 -12.60 14.37
N MET A 189 15.06 -13.21 13.71
CA MET A 189 14.80 -14.64 13.87
C MET A 189 16.01 -15.48 13.47
N ALA A 190 16.69 -15.15 12.36
CA ALA A 190 17.91 -15.84 11.96
C ALA A 190 19.04 -15.67 12.98
N ALA A 191 19.22 -14.48 13.56
CA ALA A 191 20.19 -14.22 14.62
C ALA A 191 19.87 -15.02 15.89
N GLN A 192 18.62 -15.02 16.34
CA GLN A 192 18.17 -15.79 17.51
C GLN A 192 18.32 -17.29 17.31
N ILE A 193 18.04 -17.80 16.10
CA ILE A 193 18.30 -19.20 15.73
C ILE A 193 19.81 -19.49 15.82
N GLY A 194 20.65 -18.57 15.36
CA GLY A 194 22.12 -18.65 15.48
C GLY A 194 22.58 -18.70 16.94
N GLU A 195 22.14 -17.78 17.78
CA GLU A 195 22.46 -17.76 19.21
C GLU A 195 21.99 -19.04 19.92
N ARG A 196 20.77 -19.50 19.62
CA ARG A 196 20.24 -20.76 20.17
C ARG A 196 21.09 -21.95 19.74
N ARG A 197 21.55 -21.96 18.50
CA ARG A 197 22.44 -22.99 17.96
C ARG A 197 23.79 -23.01 18.68
N GLU A 198 24.41 -21.86 18.85
CA GLU A 198 25.66 -21.73 19.62
C GLU A 198 25.49 -22.19 21.08
N HIS A 199 24.35 -21.85 21.69
CA HIS A 199 24.03 -22.29 23.05
C HIS A 199 23.95 -23.83 23.15
N LEU A 200 23.19 -24.48 22.26
CA LEU A 200 23.07 -25.94 22.20
C LEU A 200 24.42 -26.61 21.93
N TYR A 201 25.21 -26.04 21.02
CA TYR A 201 26.56 -26.52 20.71
C TYR A 201 27.49 -26.42 21.92
N SER A 202 27.49 -25.27 22.61
CA SER A 202 28.30 -25.02 23.81
C SER A 202 27.93 -25.98 24.95
N LEU A 203 26.65 -26.31 25.10
CA LEU A 203 26.18 -27.25 26.12
C LEU A 203 26.75 -28.65 25.90
N LEU A 204 26.72 -29.14 24.67
CA LEU A 204 27.34 -30.40 24.29
C LEU A 204 28.88 -30.35 24.44
N ALA A 205 29.51 -29.24 24.02
CA ALA A 205 30.95 -29.03 24.14
C ALA A 205 31.45 -29.07 25.60
N LYS A 206 30.71 -28.47 26.54
CA LYS A 206 31.02 -28.50 27.97
C LYS A 206 30.84 -29.89 28.60
N SER A 207 29.93 -30.70 28.05
CA SER A 207 29.60 -32.03 28.59
C SER A 207 30.70 -33.07 28.33
N GLY A 208 31.57 -32.86 27.33
CA GLY A 208 32.66 -33.78 26.98
C GLY A 208 32.20 -35.03 26.22
N HIS A 209 31.39 -35.87 26.85
CA HIS A 209 30.76 -37.03 26.20
C HIS A 209 29.51 -37.46 26.98
N GLY A 210 28.57 -38.10 26.28
CA GLY A 210 27.31 -38.48 26.90
C GLY A 210 26.28 -39.01 25.94
N LYS A 211 25.02 -38.97 26.36
CA LYS A 211 23.84 -39.25 25.54
C LYS A 211 23.04 -37.97 25.31
N LEU A 212 22.60 -37.76 24.08
CA LEU A 212 21.57 -36.78 23.74
C LEU A 212 20.27 -37.51 23.41
N ILE A 213 19.15 -36.96 23.87
CA ILE A 213 17.81 -37.48 23.64
C ILE A 213 16.96 -36.32 23.13
N ILE A 214 16.32 -36.50 21.98
CA ILE A 214 15.42 -35.52 21.37
C ILE A 214 14.04 -36.16 21.25
N ASP A 215 13.05 -35.65 21.97
CA ASP A 215 11.65 -36.05 21.83
C ASP A 215 10.81 -34.91 21.22
N SER A 216 9.48 -35.04 21.24
CA SER A 216 8.57 -34.01 20.68
C SER A 216 8.52 -32.69 21.47
N LYS A 217 9.00 -32.68 22.72
CA LYS A 217 8.89 -31.57 23.68
C LYS A 217 10.24 -31.13 24.24
N HIS A 218 11.24 -31.99 24.25
CA HIS A 218 12.49 -31.75 24.96
C HIS A 218 13.72 -32.22 24.20
N PHE A 219 14.77 -31.42 24.33
CA PHE A 219 16.15 -31.78 24.06
C PHE A 219 16.87 -31.99 25.39
N THR A 220 17.34 -33.21 25.63
CA THR A 220 18.00 -33.60 26.89
C THR A 220 19.42 -34.06 26.62
N VAL A 221 20.37 -33.59 27.42
CA VAL A 221 21.78 -34.04 27.39
C VAL A 221 22.13 -34.65 28.74
N LYS A 222 22.55 -35.91 28.71
CA LYS A 222 23.02 -36.66 29.87
C LYS A 222 24.50 -36.95 29.69
N SER A 223 25.35 -36.26 30.44
CA SER A 223 26.78 -36.55 30.42
C SER A 223 27.09 -37.86 31.16
N SER A 224 28.22 -38.46 30.83
CA SER A 224 28.68 -39.75 31.40
C SER A 224 28.97 -39.69 32.90
N ASN A 225 29.26 -38.52 33.46
CA ASN A 225 29.45 -38.27 34.89
C ASN A 225 28.13 -38.22 35.69
N GLY A 226 27.00 -38.54 35.07
CA GLY A 226 25.68 -38.57 35.72
C GLY A 226 25.00 -37.20 35.83
N PHE A 227 25.65 -36.11 35.38
CA PHE A 227 25.01 -34.81 35.29
C PHE A 227 23.99 -34.81 34.14
N VAL A 228 22.72 -34.55 34.47
CA VAL A 228 21.68 -34.32 33.46
C VAL A 228 21.57 -32.82 33.32
N HIS A 229 21.88 -32.30 32.14
CA HIS A 229 21.49 -30.94 31.81
C HIS A 229 19.96 -30.92 31.68
N ASP A 230 19.32 -29.95 32.35
CA ASP A 230 17.87 -29.79 32.33
C ASP A 230 17.31 -29.88 30.91
N ALA A 231 16.18 -30.56 30.78
CA ALA A 231 15.48 -30.74 29.51
C ALA A 231 15.15 -29.37 28.90
N ILE A 232 15.81 -29.02 27.80
CA ILE A 232 15.54 -27.79 27.05
C ILE A 232 14.24 -28.02 26.28
N GLY A 233 13.22 -27.21 26.57
CA GLY A 233 11.97 -27.24 25.81
C GLY A 233 12.19 -26.98 24.33
N ILE A 234 11.57 -27.77 23.46
CA ILE A 234 11.59 -27.58 22.00
C ILE A 234 10.49 -26.60 21.64
N ASP A 235 10.81 -25.32 21.72
CA ASP A 235 10.08 -24.24 21.06
C ASP A 235 10.49 -24.13 19.57
N GLU A 236 9.84 -23.24 18.82
CA GLU A 236 10.10 -23.04 17.39
C GLU A 236 11.56 -22.66 17.10
N LEU A 237 12.17 -21.84 17.95
CA LEU A 237 13.59 -21.44 17.84
C LEU A 237 14.52 -22.63 18.06
N THR A 238 14.28 -23.43 19.08
CA THR A 238 15.07 -24.63 19.41
C THR A 238 14.90 -25.68 18.32
N HIS A 239 13.69 -25.84 17.77
CA HIS A 239 13.43 -26.72 16.63
C HIS A 239 14.27 -26.33 15.41
N HIS A 240 14.20 -25.07 14.99
CA HIS A 240 14.98 -24.57 13.83
C HIS A 240 16.50 -24.59 14.08
N ALA A 241 16.94 -24.33 15.32
CA ALA A 241 18.34 -24.46 15.69
C ALA A 241 18.82 -25.91 15.53
N LEU A 242 18.05 -26.89 16.03
CA LEU A 242 18.34 -28.32 15.88
C LEU A 242 18.30 -28.77 14.41
N GLU A 243 17.33 -28.32 13.62
CA GLU A 243 17.28 -28.59 12.18
C GLU A 243 18.54 -28.11 11.48
N GLY A 244 19.04 -26.92 11.84
CA GLY A 244 20.28 -26.34 11.31
C GLY A 244 21.52 -27.15 11.71
N MET A 245 21.67 -27.50 13.00
CA MET A 245 22.79 -28.33 13.47
C MET A 245 22.83 -29.70 12.81
N LEU A 246 21.65 -30.22 12.46
CA LEU A 246 21.47 -31.55 11.88
C LEU A 246 21.28 -31.53 10.36
N ALA A 247 21.33 -30.37 9.70
CA ALA A 247 20.89 -30.20 8.30
C ALA A 247 21.53 -31.21 7.33
N ASN A 248 22.80 -31.53 7.54
CA ASN A 248 23.58 -32.47 6.72
C ASN A 248 23.61 -33.90 7.29
N THR A 249 22.63 -34.25 8.14
CA THR A 249 22.58 -35.54 8.83
C THR A 249 21.27 -36.26 8.56
N PRO A 250 21.27 -37.61 8.57
CA PRO A 250 20.03 -38.40 8.48
C PRO A 250 19.03 -38.14 9.61
N LEU A 251 19.46 -37.46 10.70
CA LEU A 251 18.60 -37.13 11.83
C LEU A 251 17.69 -35.92 11.58
N CYS A 252 18.04 -34.99 10.69
CA CYS A 252 17.19 -33.83 10.41
C CYS A 252 15.82 -34.24 9.85
N ALA A 253 15.81 -35.18 8.89
CA ALA A 253 14.58 -35.76 8.36
C ALA A 253 13.76 -36.53 9.42
N ARG A 254 14.41 -37.00 10.50
CA ARG A 254 13.75 -37.70 11.61
C ARG A 254 13.18 -36.71 12.63
N LEU A 255 13.86 -35.59 12.89
CA LEU A 255 13.39 -34.50 13.75
C LEU A 255 12.00 -34.01 13.32
N LYS A 256 11.81 -33.82 12.00
CA LYS A 256 10.52 -33.44 11.40
C LYS A 256 9.38 -34.44 11.64
N LYS A 257 9.70 -35.72 11.90
CA LYS A 257 8.73 -36.79 12.14
C LYS A 257 8.45 -37.05 13.63
N LEU A 258 9.08 -36.30 14.53
CA LEU A 258 8.84 -36.41 15.97
C LEU A 258 7.55 -35.68 16.41
N SER A 259 7.08 -34.70 15.64
CA SER A 259 5.82 -34.01 15.92
C SER A 259 4.63 -34.96 15.74
N GLY A 260 3.95 -35.28 16.85
CA GLY A 260 2.73 -36.10 16.85
C GLY A 260 2.88 -37.58 17.25
N SER A 261 4.06 -38.03 17.69
CA SER A 261 4.25 -39.40 18.18
C SER A 261 5.02 -39.43 19.51
N ASN A 262 4.73 -40.40 20.39
CA ASN A 262 5.54 -40.71 21.59
C ASN A 262 6.85 -41.40 21.17
N SER A 263 7.67 -40.70 20.38
CA SER A 263 8.96 -41.20 19.93
C SER A 263 10.08 -40.22 20.25
N SER A 264 11.29 -40.77 20.41
CA SER A 264 12.50 -40.00 20.67
C SER A 264 13.67 -40.56 19.88
N ILE A 265 14.62 -39.68 19.58
CA ILE A 265 15.91 -40.01 18.99
C ILE A 265 16.93 -40.01 20.13
N ALA A 266 17.65 -41.12 20.31
CA ALA A 266 18.76 -41.21 21.24
C ALA A 266 20.07 -41.38 20.47
N ALA A 267 21.09 -40.62 20.85
CA ALA A 267 22.42 -40.74 20.28
C ALA A 267 23.49 -40.55 21.36
N SER A 268 24.61 -41.25 21.22
CA SER A 268 25.80 -40.94 22.01
C SER A 268 26.59 -39.83 21.32
N PHE A 269 27.22 -38.95 22.09
CA PHE A 269 28.10 -37.92 21.55
C PHE A 269 29.44 -37.87 22.31
N GLU A 270 30.44 -37.35 21.64
CA GLU A 270 31.79 -37.12 22.15
C GLU A 270 32.35 -35.83 21.54
N THR A 271 33.01 -35.03 22.37
CA THR A 271 33.70 -33.80 21.96
C THR A 271 35.15 -34.11 21.64
N ILE A 272 35.57 -33.77 20.44
CA ILE A 272 36.90 -34.02 19.92
C ILE A 272 37.60 -32.66 19.75
N PRO A 273 38.68 -32.38 20.47
CA PRO A 273 39.51 -31.20 20.23
C PRO A 273 40.14 -31.29 18.84
N THR A 274 40.12 -30.18 18.10
CA THR A 274 40.77 -30.03 16.78
C THR A 274 41.56 -28.73 16.73
N PRO A 275 42.52 -28.58 15.79
CA PRO A 275 43.27 -27.32 15.64
C PRO A 275 42.37 -26.10 15.43
N ASP A 276 41.20 -26.29 14.82
CA ASP A 276 40.24 -25.23 14.48
C ASP A 276 39.12 -25.05 15.54
N GLY A 277 39.20 -25.74 16.69
CA GLY A 277 38.19 -25.68 17.76
C GLY A 277 37.71 -27.04 18.23
N ILE A 278 36.48 -27.13 18.75
CA ILE A 278 35.88 -28.39 19.23
C ILE A 278 34.97 -28.95 18.14
N LYS A 279 35.11 -30.22 17.76
CA LYS A 279 34.15 -30.96 16.93
C LYS A 279 33.30 -31.88 17.81
N ILE A 280 31.99 -31.91 17.59
CA ILE A 280 31.10 -32.83 18.33
C ILE A 280 30.75 -33.98 17.40
N LYS A 281 31.28 -35.16 17.71
CA LYS A 281 30.95 -36.41 17.03
C LYS A 281 29.70 -37.00 17.68
N VAL A 282 28.70 -37.30 16.87
CA VAL A 282 27.47 -37.94 17.32
C VAL A 282 27.33 -39.28 16.61
N VAL A 283 27.05 -40.32 17.39
CA VAL A 283 26.76 -41.67 16.93
C VAL A 283 25.31 -41.96 17.28
N ALA A 284 24.46 -41.92 16.26
CA ALA A 284 23.04 -42.23 16.41
C ALA A 284 22.78 -43.66 15.95
N GLY A 285 22.20 -44.48 16.81
CA GLY A 285 21.91 -45.90 16.55
C GLY A 285 20.64 -46.39 17.22
N GLU A 286 19.90 -45.54 17.92
CA GLU A 286 18.76 -45.95 18.74
C GLU A 286 17.59 -44.96 18.60
N ARG A 287 16.39 -45.50 18.38
CA ARG A 287 15.13 -44.75 18.42
C ARG A 287 14.21 -45.42 19.42
N VAL A 288 13.59 -44.66 20.31
CA VAL A 288 12.57 -45.21 21.20
C VAL A 288 11.18 -44.85 20.65
N ILE A 289 10.31 -45.85 20.49
CA ILE A 289 8.91 -45.67 20.10
C ILE A 289 8.06 -46.40 21.15
N THR A 290 7.17 -45.68 21.83
CA THR A 290 6.22 -46.30 22.79
C THR A 290 6.86 -47.20 23.85
N GLY A 291 8.12 -46.93 24.24
CA GLY A 291 8.87 -47.71 25.23
C GLY A 291 9.81 -48.77 24.63
N ASP A 292 9.66 -49.10 23.34
CA ASP A 292 10.53 -50.07 22.66
C ASP A 292 11.73 -49.37 22.01
N ALA A 293 12.94 -49.87 22.31
CA ALA A 293 14.18 -49.40 21.71
C ALA A 293 14.43 -50.12 20.36
N ILE A 294 14.34 -49.37 19.27
CA ILE A 294 14.70 -49.81 17.92
C ILE A 294 16.15 -49.42 17.67
N VAL A 295 17.04 -50.41 17.75
CA VAL A 295 18.46 -50.26 17.44
C VAL A 295 18.67 -50.45 15.93
N TYR A 296 19.26 -49.46 15.28
CA TYR A 296 19.62 -49.48 13.86
C TYR A 296 21.14 -49.37 13.68
N LYS A 297 21.64 -49.65 12.47
CA LYS A 297 23.06 -49.51 12.15
C LYS A 297 23.54 -48.11 12.53
N PRO A 298 24.54 -47.98 13.43
CA PRO A 298 24.95 -46.68 13.96
C PRO A 298 25.49 -45.79 12.83
N HIS A 299 25.00 -44.56 12.78
CA HIS A 299 25.47 -43.51 11.89
C HIS A 299 26.28 -42.49 12.68
N THR A 300 27.50 -42.23 12.22
CA THR A 300 28.36 -41.20 12.79
C THR A 300 28.27 -39.94 11.94
N PHE A 301 28.08 -38.80 12.58
CA PHE A 301 28.14 -37.48 11.94
C PHE A 301 28.73 -36.46 12.91
N TYR A 302 29.11 -35.31 12.37
CA TYR A 302 29.69 -34.21 13.13
C TYR A 302 28.72 -33.04 13.14
N LEU A 303 28.45 -32.48 14.31
CA LEU A 303 27.67 -31.26 14.44
C LEU A 303 28.55 -30.05 14.14
N SER A 304 27.94 -29.00 13.59
CA SER A 304 28.56 -27.69 13.42
C SER A 304 27.73 -26.63 14.13
N ALA A 305 28.39 -25.67 14.77
CA ALA A 305 27.76 -24.44 15.22
C ALA A 305 27.37 -23.54 14.04
N ASN A 306 28.10 -23.62 12.92
CA ASN A 306 27.90 -22.81 11.72
C ASN A 306 27.60 -23.74 10.53
N ALA A 307 26.32 -23.88 10.20
CA ALA A 307 25.81 -24.66 9.07
C ALA A 307 24.86 -23.78 8.25
#